data_AF-A0A1Q7T4P0-F1
#
_entry.id   AF-A0A1Q7T4P0-F1
#
_cell.length_a   1.000
_cell.length_b   1.000
_cell.length_c   1.000
_cell.angle_alpha   90.00
_cell.angle_beta   90.00
_cell.angle_gamma   90.00
#
_symmetry.space_group_name_H-M   'P 1'
#
loop_
_entity.id
_entity.type
_entity.pdbx_description
1 polymer ?
#
loop_
_entity_poly.entity_id
_entity_poly.type
_entity_poly.pdbx_seq_one_letter_code
_entity_poly.pdbx_strand_id
1 'polypeptide(L)'
;MPKMYGWVREVVPESPADLAGLQPGDLIRTINGNLIRDLVDYRFYVADEELTIGFERQQAQHEVRITKSIDESLGVLFGEEPAPFIRQCANKCVFCFIKGLPERFAPQPGLAHGMRSSLYIKDDDYRYSFLFGNFITLTNLKEHDWQRLDEQKLTPLYVSVHATDPDLRRKLVDGPRAGDIIDHIKRLGDMHITCHTQLVLCPTINDGEHLDRSIQDLATLQPIVESISVVPVGLTKYNNMMKTGDLPPLRHYTRQEAEAIIAQVQLHQQRFAAEDPNGYPFVYLSDEWYYITGYEFPPAQHYGSYSQIENGVGMTRFLIEQWNHSKRRLPAAMPQPRRVTLVTSVMARPVIE
;
A
#
# COMPACT_ATOMS: atom_id res chain seq x y z
N MET A 1 23.99 13.30 -7.00
CA MET A 1 24.53 11.93 -7.08
C MET A 1 23.38 10.98 -6.80
N PRO A 2 23.04 10.04 -7.70
CA PRO A 2 22.04 9.03 -7.36
C PRO A 2 22.57 8.27 -6.14
N LYS A 3 21.77 8.25 -5.08
CA LYS A 3 21.99 7.40 -3.92
C LYS A 3 21.76 5.96 -4.39
N MET A 4 22.84 5.24 -4.66
CA MET A 4 22.79 3.96 -5.36
C MET A 4 22.47 2.82 -4.40
N TYR A 5 21.45 2.03 -4.77
CA TYR A 5 21.10 0.77 -4.13
C TYR A 5 22.19 -0.29 -4.39
N GLY A 6 22.14 -1.41 -3.66
CA GLY A 6 22.99 -2.58 -3.95
C GLY A 6 24.06 -2.92 -2.90
N TRP A 7 24.10 -2.23 -1.76
CA TRP A 7 25.06 -2.53 -0.69
C TRP A 7 24.69 -3.82 0.06
N VAL A 8 25.54 -4.84 -0.08
CA VAL A 8 25.36 -6.16 0.53
C VAL A 8 25.68 -6.08 2.02
N ARG A 9 24.66 -6.27 2.85
CA ARG A 9 24.81 -6.34 4.32
C ARG A 9 25.19 -7.75 4.77
N GLU A 10 24.54 -8.74 4.18
CA GLU A 10 24.72 -10.14 4.56
C GLU A 10 24.57 -11.02 3.31
N VAL A 11 25.35 -12.09 3.28
CA VAL A 11 25.24 -13.16 2.30
C VAL A 11 24.89 -14.43 3.07
N VAL A 12 23.82 -15.08 2.66
CA VAL A 12 23.32 -16.30 3.30
C VAL A 12 24.31 -17.43 3.03
N PRO A 13 24.79 -18.16 4.06
CA PRO A 13 25.70 -19.29 3.86
C PRO A 13 25.13 -20.34 2.92
N GLU A 14 25.99 -20.95 2.09
CA GLU A 14 25.63 -21.98 1.11
C GLU A 14 24.68 -21.51 0.00
N SER A 15 24.39 -20.21 -0.09
CA SER A 15 23.60 -19.64 -1.17
C SER A 15 24.40 -19.50 -2.47
N PRO A 16 23.74 -19.32 -3.63
CA PRO A 16 24.44 -19.06 -4.88
C PRO A 16 25.41 -17.87 -4.82
N ALA A 17 25.07 -16.82 -4.07
CA ALA A 17 25.97 -15.68 -3.84
C ALA A 17 27.22 -16.04 -3.02
N ASP A 18 27.06 -16.87 -1.97
CA ASP A 18 28.16 -17.31 -1.12
C ASP A 18 29.14 -18.19 -1.91
N LEU A 19 28.61 -19.16 -2.66
CA LEU A 19 29.38 -20.05 -3.53
C LEU A 19 30.11 -19.29 -4.64
N ALA A 20 29.54 -18.18 -5.11
CA ALA A 20 30.15 -17.28 -6.08
C ALA A 20 31.19 -16.30 -5.47
N GLY A 21 31.31 -16.27 -4.13
CA GLY A 21 32.28 -15.45 -3.42
C GLY A 21 31.86 -13.99 -3.24
N LEU A 22 30.56 -13.68 -3.30
CA LEU A 22 30.03 -12.40 -2.83
C LEU A 22 30.15 -12.33 -1.30
N GLN A 23 30.38 -11.12 -0.79
CA GLN A 23 30.67 -10.89 0.63
C GLN A 23 29.94 -9.66 1.16
N PRO A 24 29.67 -9.59 2.48
CA PRO A 24 29.27 -8.36 3.13
C PRO A 24 30.22 -7.20 2.79
N GLY A 25 29.66 -6.06 2.38
CA GLY A 25 30.41 -4.89 1.93
C GLY A 25 30.54 -4.74 0.42
N ASP A 26 30.21 -5.77 -0.36
CA ASP A 26 30.11 -5.65 -1.82
C ASP A 26 28.98 -4.71 -2.22
N LEU A 27 29.15 -4.03 -3.35
CA LEU A 27 28.16 -3.11 -3.89
C LEU A 27 27.77 -3.56 -5.29
N ILE A 28 26.64 -4.27 -5.39
CA ILE A 28 26.11 -4.78 -6.65
C ILE A 28 25.69 -3.58 -7.52
N ARG A 29 26.22 -3.53 -8.74
CA ARG A 29 25.97 -2.48 -9.73
C ARG A 29 25.09 -2.96 -10.87
N THR A 30 25.38 -4.15 -11.39
CA THR A 30 24.69 -4.68 -12.56
C THR A 30 24.32 -6.14 -12.38
N ILE A 31 23.23 -6.55 -13.00
CA ILE A 31 22.87 -7.96 -13.22
C ILE A 31 22.54 -8.10 -14.70
N ASN A 32 23.19 -9.05 -15.38
CA ASN A 32 23.05 -9.29 -16.82
C ASN A 32 23.27 -8.01 -17.66
N GLY A 33 24.22 -7.18 -17.23
CA GLY A 33 24.57 -5.90 -17.87
C GLY A 33 23.60 -4.74 -17.57
N ASN A 34 22.50 -4.98 -16.86
CA ASN A 34 21.52 -3.96 -16.50
C ASN A 34 21.84 -3.31 -15.15
N LEU A 35 21.77 -1.98 -15.07
CA LEU A 35 22.01 -1.22 -13.85
C LEU A 35 20.92 -1.48 -12.79
N ILE A 36 21.33 -1.82 -11.57
CA ILE A 36 20.42 -2.00 -10.43
C ILE A 36 20.24 -0.67 -9.71
N ARG A 37 19.07 -0.04 -9.90
CA ARG A 37 18.77 1.27 -9.28
C ARG A 37 18.05 1.13 -7.94
N ASP A 38 17.30 0.05 -7.76
CA ASP A 38 16.44 -0.20 -6.60
C ASP A 38 16.11 -1.70 -6.44
N LEU A 39 15.31 -2.03 -5.42
CA LEU A 39 14.88 -3.39 -5.12
C LEU A 39 14.04 -4.02 -6.25
N VAL A 40 13.30 -3.22 -7.03
CA VAL A 40 12.49 -3.74 -8.14
C VAL A 40 13.40 -4.23 -9.27
N ASP A 41 14.40 -3.43 -9.65
CA ASP A 41 15.40 -3.88 -10.64
C ASP A 41 16.10 -5.14 -10.17
N TYR A 42 16.51 -5.18 -8.90
CA TYR A 42 17.15 -6.37 -8.34
C TYR A 42 16.24 -7.60 -8.46
N ARG A 43 14.99 -7.53 -7.98
CA ARG A 43 14.05 -8.67 -8.03
C ARG A 43 13.75 -9.10 -9.47
N PHE A 44 13.70 -8.15 -10.39
CA PHE A 44 13.44 -8.43 -11.80
C PHE A 44 14.62 -9.15 -12.45
N TYR A 45 15.83 -8.57 -12.40
CA TYR A 45 16.99 -9.14 -13.10
C TYR A 45 17.57 -10.38 -12.41
N VAL A 46 17.37 -10.54 -11.09
CA VAL A 46 17.83 -11.75 -10.38
C VAL A 46 16.92 -12.96 -10.66
N ALA A 47 15.78 -12.80 -11.34
CA ALA A 47 14.87 -13.91 -11.62
C ALA A 47 15.47 -14.92 -12.60
N ASP A 48 16.40 -14.50 -13.48
CA ASP A 48 17.05 -15.35 -14.47
C ASP A 48 17.87 -16.49 -13.82
N GLU A 49 18.05 -17.60 -14.54
CA GLU A 49 18.87 -18.74 -14.09
C GLU A 49 20.37 -18.45 -14.23
N GLU A 50 20.76 -17.83 -15.34
CA GLU A 50 22.16 -17.46 -15.64
C GLU A 50 22.35 -15.96 -15.36
N LEU A 51 23.13 -15.67 -14.34
CA LEU A 51 23.36 -14.32 -13.84
C LEU A 51 24.82 -13.92 -14.04
N THR A 52 25.04 -12.74 -14.62
CA THR A 52 26.32 -12.04 -14.62
C THR A 52 26.21 -10.84 -13.69
N ILE A 53 26.79 -10.93 -12.50
CA ILE A 53 26.72 -9.90 -11.46
C ILE A 53 27.98 -9.05 -11.50
N GLY A 54 27.82 -7.77 -11.86
CA GLY A 54 28.86 -6.76 -11.70
C GLY A 54 28.75 -6.07 -10.35
N PHE A 55 29.84 -6.04 -9.58
CA PHE A 55 29.88 -5.44 -8.25
C PHE A 55 31.19 -4.69 -7.97
N GLU A 56 31.13 -3.73 -7.06
CA GLU A 56 32.28 -3.00 -6.55
C GLU A 56 32.71 -3.55 -5.19
N ARG A 57 34.00 -3.84 -5.06
CA ARG A 57 34.64 -4.20 -3.79
C ARG A 57 35.88 -3.33 -3.63
N GLN A 58 35.95 -2.56 -2.55
CA GLN A 58 37.10 -1.67 -2.28
C GLN A 58 37.47 -0.75 -3.47
N GLN A 59 36.46 -0.22 -4.18
CA GLN A 59 36.60 0.61 -5.40
C GLN A 59 37.14 -0.11 -6.65
N ALA A 60 37.36 -1.42 -6.60
CA ALA A 60 37.62 -2.24 -7.78
C ALA A 60 36.31 -2.82 -8.33
N GLN A 61 36.20 -2.86 -9.65
CA GLN A 61 35.07 -3.50 -10.34
C GLN A 61 35.37 -4.99 -10.48
N HIS A 62 34.38 -5.81 -10.14
CA HIS A 62 34.41 -7.25 -10.24
C HIS A 62 33.17 -7.75 -10.99
N GLU A 63 33.30 -8.91 -11.62
CA GLU A 63 32.20 -9.59 -12.26
C GLU A 63 32.25 -11.07 -11.89
N VAL A 64 31.10 -11.66 -11.59
CA VAL A 64 30.97 -13.09 -11.34
C VAL A 64 29.76 -13.65 -12.08
N ARG A 65 29.90 -14.88 -12.56
CA ARG A 65 28.81 -15.64 -13.17
C ARG A 65 28.24 -16.63 -12.16
N ILE A 66 26.93 -16.65 -12.05
CA ILE A 66 26.19 -17.48 -11.10
C ILE A 66 25.08 -18.18 -11.88
N THR A 67 25.00 -19.49 -11.72
CA THR A 67 23.87 -20.28 -12.22
C THR A 67 23.03 -20.70 -11.02
N LYS A 68 21.73 -20.44 -11.07
CA LYS A 68 20.78 -20.80 -10.02
C LYS A 68 19.48 -21.33 -10.63
N SER A 69 18.66 -21.99 -9.81
CA SER A 69 17.29 -22.32 -10.24
C SER A 69 16.41 -21.07 -10.28
N ILE A 70 15.34 -21.08 -11.08
CA ILE A 70 14.40 -19.95 -11.20
C ILE A 70 13.87 -19.49 -9.84
N ASP A 71 13.40 -20.43 -9.02
CA ASP A 71 12.80 -20.16 -7.70
C ASP A 71 13.85 -20.03 -6.56
N GLU A 72 15.12 -20.23 -6.88
CA GLU A 72 16.19 -20.16 -5.90
C GLU A 72 16.56 -18.70 -5.60
N SER A 73 16.63 -18.34 -4.32
CA SER A 73 17.11 -17.03 -3.93
C SER A 73 18.62 -16.94 -4.16
N LEU A 74 19.08 -15.79 -4.66
CA LEU A 74 20.52 -15.50 -4.75
C LEU A 74 21.20 -15.51 -3.36
N GLY A 75 20.46 -15.24 -2.28
CA GLY A 75 21.01 -15.22 -0.92
C GLY A 75 21.70 -13.92 -0.50
N VAL A 76 21.38 -12.81 -1.17
CA VAL A 76 21.90 -11.47 -0.83
C VAL A 76 20.87 -10.69 -0.03
N LEU A 77 21.27 -10.17 1.13
CA LEU A 77 20.49 -9.26 1.95
C LEU A 77 21.12 -7.87 1.91
N PHE A 78 20.36 -6.88 1.42
CA PHE A 78 20.82 -5.51 1.34
C PHE A 78 20.67 -4.77 2.67
N GLY A 79 21.60 -3.85 2.95
CA GLY A 79 21.56 -3.02 4.15
C GLY A 79 20.54 -1.87 4.09
N GLU A 80 20.24 -1.30 5.25
CA GLU A 80 19.36 -0.14 5.42
C GLU A 80 20.05 1.18 5.03
N GLU A 81 20.74 1.31 3.89
CA GLU A 81 21.10 2.65 3.36
C GLU A 81 21.60 2.64 1.91
N PRO A 82 21.26 3.67 1.10
CA PRO A 82 20.21 4.66 1.29
C PRO A 82 18.88 4.09 0.84
N ALA A 83 17.81 4.31 1.63
CA ALA A 83 16.45 4.10 1.16
C ALA A 83 16.33 4.69 -0.25
N PRO A 84 15.85 3.93 -1.25
CA PRO A 84 15.67 4.46 -2.59
C PRO A 84 14.88 5.76 -2.46
N PHE A 85 15.22 6.75 -3.29
CA PHE A 85 14.47 8.01 -3.32
C PHE A 85 12.98 7.67 -3.49
N ILE A 86 12.20 7.80 -2.42
CA ILE A 86 10.76 7.59 -2.46
C ILE A 86 10.20 8.77 -3.23
N ARG A 87 9.54 8.47 -4.34
CA ARG A 87 8.89 9.50 -5.13
C ARG A 87 7.81 10.17 -4.29
N GLN A 88 7.91 11.50 -4.16
CA GLN A 88 7.00 12.25 -3.31
C GLN A 88 5.76 12.75 -4.06
N CYS A 89 4.61 12.64 -3.41
CA CYS A 89 3.32 13.11 -3.88
C CYS A 89 3.26 14.65 -3.95
N ALA A 90 3.04 15.18 -5.14
CA ALA A 90 2.80 16.62 -5.35
C ALA A 90 1.33 17.05 -5.16
N ASN A 91 0.39 16.09 -5.12
CA ASN A 91 -1.04 16.37 -5.01
C ASN A 91 -1.39 17.06 -3.68
N LYS A 92 -2.48 17.81 -3.69
CA LYS A 92 -2.91 18.63 -2.55
C LYS A 92 -4.28 18.19 -2.04
N CYS A 93 -4.48 16.88 -1.95
CA CYS A 93 -5.78 16.30 -1.62
C CYS A 93 -6.40 16.93 -0.36
N VAL A 94 -7.70 17.18 -0.39
CA VAL A 94 -8.41 17.80 0.74
C VAL A 94 -8.36 16.92 1.98
N PHE A 95 -8.31 15.60 1.81
CA PHE A 95 -8.21 14.59 2.87
C PHE A 95 -6.77 14.12 3.15
N CYS A 96 -5.74 14.84 2.69
CA CYS A 96 -4.36 14.41 2.82
C CYS A 96 -3.93 14.32 4.30
N PHE A 97 -3.85 13.11 4.84
CA PHE A 97 -3.46 12.86 6.24
C PHE A 97 -2.16 13.57 6.64
N ILE A 98 -1.13 13.49 5.78
CA ILE A 98 0.20 14.09 6.06
C ILE A 98 0.14 15.62 6.14
N LYS A 99 -0.69 16.28 5.34
CA LYS A 99 -0.91 17.73 5.44
C LYS A 99 -1.76 18.10 6.66
N GLY A 100 -2.58 17.16 7.11
CA GLY A 100 -3.32 17.25 8.35
C GLY A 100 -2.44 17.13 9.59
N LEU A 101 -1.15 16.76 9.49
CA LEU A 101 -0.24 16.72 10.63
C LEU A 101 0.21 18.14 11.04
N PRO A 102 0.57 18.36 12.33
CA PRO A 102 1.18 19.61 12.75
C PRO A 102 2.52 19.82 12.03
N GLU A 103 3.05 21.04 12.04
CA GLU A 103 4.39 21.30 11.49
C GLU A 103 5.44 20.43 12.20
N ARG A 104 6.33 19.81 11.41
CA ARG A 104 7.28 18.78 11.88
C ARG A 104 8.08 19.17 13.11
N PHE A 105 8.52 20.43 13.20
CA PHE A 105 9.34 20.94 14.31
C PHE A 105 8.58 21.89 15.23
N ALA A 106 7.27 22.09 15.01
CA ALA A 106 6.48 22.89 15.92
C ALA A 106 6.31 22.13 17.24
N PRO A 107 6.62 22.75 18.39
CA PRO A 107 6.37 22.16 19.70
C PRO A 107 4.89 21.79 19.83
N GLN A 108 4.60 20.56 20.26
CA GLN A 108 3.25 20.13 20.60
C GLN A 108 3.20 19.70 22.07
N PRO A 109 2.04 19.80 22.74
CA PRO A 109 1.87 19.21 24.07
C PRO A 109 2.25 17.72 24.05
N GLY A 110 3.29 17.35 24.81
CA GLY A 110 3.82 15.98 24.85
C GLY A 110 4.85 15.61 23.77
N LEU A 111 5.15 16.49 22.81
CA LEU A 111 6.16 16.28 21.76
C LEU A 111 7.04 17.54 21.63
N ALA A 112 8.00 17.70 22.54
CA ALA A 112 8.89 18.87 22.58
C ALA A 112 9.77 19.02 21.33
N HIS A 113 10.03 17.91 20.62
CA HIS A 113 10.84 17.88 19.40
C HIS A 113 9.98 17.74 18.12
N GLY A 114 8.66 17.90 18.24
CA GLY A 114 7.73 17.66 17.15
C GLY A 114 7.62 16.17 16.77
N MET A 115 7.10 15.90 15.56
CA MET A 115 6.85 14.53 15.09
C MET A 115 8.04 13.97 14.30
N ARG A 116 8.18 12.64 14.29
CA ARG A 116 9.25 11.94 13.56
C ARG A 116 9.21 12.29 12.06
N SER A 117 10.39 12.45 11.48
CA SER A 117 10.57 12.86 10.08
C SER A 117 9.88 11.95 9.07
N SER A 118 9.90 10.64 9.34
CA SER A 118 9.34 9.62 8.46
C SER A 118 7.82 9.73 8.28
N LEU A 119 7.09 10.38 9.21
CA LEU A 119 5.65 10.61 9.06
C LEU A 119 5.30 11.64 7.98
N TYR A 120 6.25 12.49 7.58
CA TYR A 120 6.02 13.56 6.61
C TYR A 120 6.36 13.17 5.18
N ILE A 121 6.76 11.92 4.95
CA ILE A 121 7.04 11.42 3.61
C ILE A 121 5.70 11.11 2.93
N LYS A 122 5.33 11.94 1.96
CA LYS A 122 4.16 11.68 1.11
C LYS A 122 4.56 10.74 -0.01
N ASP A 123 4.42 9.44 0.20
CA ASP A 123 4.68 8.45 -0.84
C ASP A 123 3.63 8.52 -1.96
N ASP A 124 4.09 8.31 -3.19
CA ASP A 124 3.29 8.17 -4.42
C ASP A 124 4.14 7.42 -5.46
N ASP A 125 4.90 6.43 -4.99
CA ASP A 125 5.89 5.67 -5.74
C ASP A 125 5.32 4.31 -6.18
N TYR A 126 5.23 4.09 -7.49
CA TYR A 126 4.68 2.84 -8.04
C TYR A 126 5.47 1.59 -7.65
N ARG A 127 6.77 1.74 -7.34
CA ARG A 127 7.59 0.62 -6.87
C ARG A 127 7.14 0.16 -5.49
N TYR A 128 6.84 1.11 -4.60
CA TYR A 128 6.32 0.80 -3.26
C TYR A 128 4.87 0.32 -3.32
N SER A 129 4.11 0.78 -4.31
CA SER A 129 2.79 0.23 -4.60
C SER A 129 2.83 -1.26 -4.89
N PHE A 130 3.70 -1.68 -5.81
CA PHE A 130 3.92 -3.09 -6.13
C PHE A 130 4.53 -3.89 -4.97
N LEU A 131 5.55 -3.35 -4.30
CA LEU A 131 6.31 -4.09 -3.28
C LEU A 131 5.59 -4.24 -1.94
N PHE A 132 4.80 -3.23 -1.55
CA PHE A 132 4.27 -3.11 -0.18
C PHE A 132 2.78 -2.74 -0.13
N GLY A 133 2.12 -2.57 -1.27
CA GLY A 133 0.69 -2.24 -1.31
C GLY A 133 0.37 -0.77 -1.03
N ASN A 134 1.34 0.13 -1.16
CA ASN A 134 1.13 1.56 -0.95
C ASN A 134 0.28 2.18 -2.07
N PHE A 135 -0.71 2.97 -1.70
CA PHE A 135 -1.60 3.60 -2.66
C PHE A 135 -0.96 4.77 -3.42
N ILE A 136 -1.04 4.74 -4.75
CA ILE A 136 -0.55 5.79 -5.66
C ILE A 136 -1.69 6.42 -6.45
N THR A 137 -1.52 7.68 -6.80
CA THR A 137 -2.55 8.48 -7.50
C THR A 137 -2.50 8.39 -9.02
N LEU A 138 -1.40 7.84 -9.55
CA LEU A 138 -0.99 7.81 -10.96
C LEU A 138 -0.74 9.19 -11.60
N THR A 139 -0.97 10.29 -10.87
CA THR A 139 -0.88 11.67 -11.42
C THR A 139 0.55 12.17 -11.59
N ASN A 140 1.55 11.45 -11.07
CA ASN A 140 2.95 11.84 -11.11
C ASN A 140 3.79 11.03 -12.12
N LEU A 141 3.20 10.03 -12.80
CA LEU A 141 3.89 9.16 -13.75
C LEU A 141 4.28 9.92 -15.02
N LYS A 142 5.53 9.73 -15.45
CA LYS A 142 6.09 10.20 -16.72
C LYS A 142 6.18 9.04 -17.70
N GLU A 143 6.45 9.32 -18.97
CA GLU A 143 6.45 8.28 -20.01
C GLU A 143 7.47 7.16 -19.76
N HIS A 144 8.67 7.47 -19.25
CA HIS A 144 9.63 6.44 -18.85
C HIS A 144 9.17 5.59 -17.67
N ASP A 145 8.30 6.11 -16.80
CA ASP A 145 7.74 5.32 -15.70
C ASP A 145 6.73 4.32 -16.26
N TRP A 146 5.91 4.75 -17.23
CA TRP A 146 4.96 3.88 -17.93
C TRP A 146 5.69 2.78 -18.72
N GLN A 147 6.76 3.12 -19.42
CA GLN A 147 7.62 2.13 -20.10
C GLN A 147 8.18 1.12 -19.12
N ARG A 148 8.70 1.58 -17.97
CA ARG A 148 9.24 0.68 -16.95
C ARG A 148 8.16 -0.23 -16.35
N LEU A 149 6.96 0.30 -16.11
CA LEU A 149 5.81 -0.51 -15.68
C LEU A 149 5.52 -1.63 -16.67
N ASP A 150 5.51 -1.32 -17.96
CA ASP A 150 5.26 -2.27 -19.05
C ASP A 150 6.37 -3.32 -19.19
N GLU A 151 7.62 -2.89 -19.16
CA GLU A 151 8.81 -3.75 -19.27
C GLU A 151 8.89 -4.74 -18.11
N GLN A 152 8.66 -4.27 -16.88
CA GLN A 152 8.85 -5.07 -15.66
C GLN A 152 7.56 -5.73 -15.16
N LYS A 153 6.41 -5.47 -15.81
CA LYS A 153 5.09 -6.01 -15.46
C LYS A 153 4.77 -5.89 -13.97
N LEU A 154 4.95 -4.69 -13.41
CA LEU A 154 4.77 -4.43 -11.98
C LEU A 154 3.28 -4.49 -11.62
N THR A 155 2.81 -5.66 -11.18
CA THR A 155 1.40 -5.97 -10.95
C THR A 155 1.20 -6.81 -9.68
N PRO A 156 0.11 -6.63 -8.91
CA PRO A 156 -0.87 -5.55 -9.02
C PRO A 156 -0.32 -4.22 -8.47
N LEU A 157 -0.91 -3.10 -8.91
CA LEU A 157 -0.70 -1.78 -8.29
C LEU A 157 -1.87 -1.42 -7.36
N TYR A 158 -1.63 -0.52 -6.41
CA TYR A 158 -2.66 -0.02 -5.49
C TYR A 158 -2.95 1.44 -5.84
N VAL A 159 -4.16 1.71 -6.34
CA VAL A 159 -4.51 2.98 -6.99
C VAL A 159 -5.56 3.77 -6.20
N SER A 160 -5.18 4.99 -5.84
CA SER A 160 -6.00 5.98 -5.11
C SER A 160 -6.97 6.67 -6.07
N VAL A 161 -8.20 6.17 -6.18
CA VAL A 161 -9.22 6.66 -7.12
C VAL A 161 -10.05 7.78 -6.49
N HIS A 162 -10.66 7.53 -5.33
CA HIS A 162 -11.52 8.44 -4.55
C HIS A 162 -12.83 8.91 -5.21
N ALA A 163 -12.85 9.17 -6.51
CA ALA A 163 -14.05 9.43 -7.31
C ALA A 163 -13.74 9.16 -8.79
N THR A 164 -14.70 8.65 -9.56
CA THR A 164 -14.53 8.47 -11.02
C THR A 164 -15.04 9.66 -11.83
N ASP A 165 -15.85 10.53 -11.24
CA ASP A 165 -16.21 11.80 -11.85
C ASP A 165 -14.96 12.71 -11.95
N PRO A 166 -14.57 13.15 -13.18
CA PRO A 166 -13.33 13.91 -13.34
C PRO A 166 -13.31 15.26 -12.61
N ASP A 167 -14.45 15.95 -12.53
CA ASP A 167 -14.54 17.25 -11.85
C ASP A 167 -14.46 17.10 -10.34
N LEU A 168 -15.18 16.12 -9.79
CA LEU A 168 -15.10 15.79 -8.37
C LEU A 168 -13.71 15.32 -7.98
N ARG A 169 -13.07 14.44 -8.77
CA ARG A 169 -11.71 13.96 -8.48
C ARG A 169 -10.69 15.10 -8.51
N ARG A 170 -10.83 16.05 -9.45
CA ARG A 170 -10.00 17.27 -9.46
C ARG A 170 -10.14 18.09 -8.18
N LYS A 171 -11.36 18.27 -7.67
CA LYS A 171 -11.61 18.97 -6.38
C LYS A 171 -11.02 18.21 -5.19
N LEU A 172 -11.11 16.88 -5.20
CA LEU A 172 -10.65 16.02 -4.11
C LEU A 172 -9.12 15.90 -4.02
N VAL A 173 -8.44 15.65 -5.15
CA VAL A 173 -7.00 15.36 -5.22
C VAL A 173 -6.17 16.63 -5.46
N ASP A 174 -6.76 17.65 -6.08
CA ASP A 174 -6.13 18.92 -6.47
C ASP A 174 -4.85 18.71 -7.30
N GLY A 175 -5.03 18.43 -8.59
CA GLY A 175 -3.96 18.24 -9.57
C GLY A 175 -4.45 18.30 -11.03
N PRO A 176 -3.59 18.73 -11.97
CA PRO A 176 -3.98 18.97 -13.37
C PRO A 176 -4.42 17.69 -14.10
N ARG A 177 -3.79 16.55 -13.76
CA ARG A 177 -4.10 15.21 -14.30
C ARG A 177 -5.00 14.38 -13.38
N ALA A 178 -5.61 15.02 -12.38
CA ALA A 178 -6.46 14.31 -11.42
C ALA A 178 -7.76 13.80 -12.07
N GLY A 179 -8.19 14.34 -13.22
CA GLY A 179 -9.39 13.85 -13.90
C GLY A 179 -9.22 12.52 -14.63
N ASP A 180 -7.97 12.13 -14.95
CA ASP A 180 -7.68 11.14 -15.99
C ASP A 180 -7.58 9.70 -15.44
N ILE A 181 -8.17 9.44 -14.27
CA ILE A 181 -7.94 8.20 -13.52
C ILE A 181 -8.40 6.95 -14.27
N ILE A 182 -9.55 7.03 -14.92
CA ILE A 182 -10.12 5.91 -15.68
C ILE A 182 -9.23 5.59 -16.89
N ASP A 183 -8.73 6.61 -17.58
CA ASP A 183 -7.83 6.42 -18.72
C ASP A 183 -6.46 5.88 -18.30
N HIS A 184 -5.95 6.30 -17.14
CA HIS A 184 -4.74 5.71 -16.56
C HIS A 184 -4.95 4.24 -16.17
N ILE A 185 -6.10 3.85 -15.62
CA ILE A 185 -6.39 2.45 -15.30
C ILE A 185 -6.52 1.62 -16.58
N LYS A 186 -7.18 2.13 -17.62
CA LYS A 186 -7.22 1.46 -18.93
C LYS A 186 -5.83 1.26 -19.50
N ARG A 187 -4.96 2.27 -19.41
CA ARG A 187 -3.55 2.17 -19.82
C ARG A 187 -2.79 1.09 -19.04
N LEU A 188 -3.07 0.89 -17.75
CA LEU A 188 -2.52 -0.25 -17.00
C LEU A 188 -2.98 -1.59 -17.61
N GLY A 189 -4.26 -1.69 -17.94
CA GLY A 189 -4.83 -2.87 -18.61
C GLY A 189 -4.19 -3.19 -19.96
N ASP A 190 -3.92 -2.19 -20.79
CA ASP A 190 -3.24 -2.36 -22.09
C ASP A 190 -1.83 -2.97 -21.91
N MET A 191 -1.17 -2.70 -20.79
CA MET A 191 0.14 -3.25 -20.41
C MET A 191 0.02 -4.59 -19.65
N HIS A 192 -1.19 -5.13 -19.49
CA HIS A 192 -1.49 -6.33 -18.70
C HIS A 192 -1.12 -6.19 -17.21
N ILE A 193 -1.30 -4.98 -16.66
CA ILE A 193 -1.11 -4.68 -15.25
C ILE A 193 -2.48 -4.50 -14.60
N THR A 194 -2.71 -5.23 -13.52
CA THR A 194 -3.92 -5.15 -12.72
C THR A 194 -3.75 -4.20 -11.53
N CYS A 195 -4.85 -3.83 -10.88
CA CYS A 195 -4.80 -2.99 -9.69
C CYS A 195 -5.90 -3.24 -8.67
N HIS A 196 -5.58 -2.98 -7.41
CA HIS A 196 -6.54 -2.75 -6.35
C HIS A 196 -6.79 -1.25 -6.24
N THR A 197 -8.03 -0.84 -6.04
CA THR A 197 -8.40 0.58 -6.00
C THR A 197 -8.93 0.98 -4.63
N GLN A 198 -8.82 2.26 -4.28
CA GLN A 198 -9.36 2.80 -3.04
C GLN A 198 -10.24 4.03 -3.28
N LEU A 199 -11.35 4.07 -2.54
CA LEU A 199 -12.25 5.19 -2.38
C LEU A 199 -12.17 5.67 -0.92
N VAL A 200 -11.60 6.87 -0.72
CA VAL A 200 -11.61 7.54 0.60
C VAL A 200 -12.84 8.42 0.63
N LEU A 201 -13.84 8.04 1.43
CA LEU A 201 -15.10 8.75 1.51
C LEU A 201 -15.00 9.93 2.46
N CYS A 202 -15.46 11.07 1.98
CA CYS A 202 -15.60 12.31 2.70
C CYS A 202 -17.10 12.63 2.78
N PRO A 203 -17.67 12.81 3.99
CA PRO A 203 -19.10 13.03 4.14
C PRO A 203 -19.61 14.14 3.23
N THR A 204 -20.72 13.89 2.52
CA THR A 204 -21.42 14.83 1.62
C THR A 204 -20.65 15.27 0.37
N ILE A 205 -19.48 14.68 0.10
CA ILE A 205 -18.63 15.07 -1.05
C ILE A 205 -18.60 13.98 -2.12
N ASN A 206 -18.26 12.74 -1.74
CA ASN A 206 -18.12 11.61 -2.66
C ASN A 206 -18.80 10.33 -2.16
N ASP A 207 -19.80 10.49 -1.29
CA ASP A 207 -20.73 9.44 -0.89
C ASP A 207 -22.04 9.48 -1.70
N GLY A 208 -23.01 8.63 -1.36
CA GLY A 208 -24.30 8.56 -2.05
C GLY A 208 -24.13 8.19 -3.52
N GLU A 209 -24.77 8.92 -4.42
CA GLU A 209 -24.75 8.64 -5.87
C GLU A 209 -23.33 8.64 -6.47
N HIS A 210 -22.41 9.46 -5.92
CA HIS A 210 -21.02 9.48 -6.38
C HIS A 210 -20.26 8.20 -6.02
N LEU A 211 -20.59 7.57 -4.90
CA LEU A 211 -20.05 6.28 -4.50
C LEU A 211 -20.54 5.18 -5.44
N ASP A 212 -21.86 5.10 -5.67
CA ASP A 212 -22.46 4.10 -6.56
C ASP A 212 -21.89 4.19 -7.97
N ARG A 213 -21.79 5.42 -8.49
CA ARG A 213 -21.15 5.70 -9.79
C ARG A 213 -19.71 5.21 -9.80
N SER A 214 -18.92 5.53 -8.78
CA SER A 214 -17.51 5.14 -8.73
C SER A 214 -17.32 3.63 -8.67
N ILE A 215 -18.14 2.93 -7.87
CA ILE A 215 -18.15 1.46 -7.82
C ILE A 215 -18.52 0.86 -9.17
N GLN A 216 -19.56 1.39 -9.82
CA GLN A 216 -20.03 0.87 -11.10
C GLN A 216 -19.01 1.11 -12.22
N ASP A 217 -18.44 2.31 -12.31
CA ASP A 217 -17.42 2.67 -13.30
C ASP A 217 -16.19 1.77 -13.16
N LEU A 218 -15.70 1.55 -11.94
CA LEU A 218 -14.57 0.66 -11.66
C LEU A 218 -14.89 -0.80 -11.93
N ALA A 219 -16.12 -1.26 -11.68
CA ALA A 219 -16.56 -2.61 -12.01
C ALA A 219 -16.55 -2.87 -13.53
N THR A 220 -16.81 -1.86 -14.36
CA THR A 220 -16.69 -2.02 -15.83
C THR A 220 -15.25 -2.25 -16.31
N LEU A 221 -14.26 -1.99 -15.46
CA LEU A 221 -12.84 -2.18 -15.76
C LEU A 221 -12.32 -3.53 -15.29
N GLN A 222 -13.17 -4.47 -14.86
CA GLN A 222 -12.72 -5.85 -14.64
C GLN A 222 -12.25 -6.49 -15.95
N PRO A 223 -11.18 -7.33 -15.94
CA PRO A 223 -10.43 -7.78 -14.77
C PRO A 223 -9.24 -6.87 -14.38
N ILE A 224 -9.09 -5.70 -15.00
CA ILE A 224 -7.97 -4.77 -14.70
C ILE A 224 -8.05 -4.32 -13.24
N VAL A 225 -9.23 -3.90 -12.79
CA VAL A 225 -9.49 -3.65 -11.37
C VAL A 225 -9.87 -4.96 -10.72
N GLU A 226 -9.09 -5.41 -9.74
CA GLU A 226 -9.32 -6.68 -9.01
C GLU A 226 -10.19 -6.49 -7.77
N SER A 227 -10.10 -5.32 -7.12
CA SER A 227 -10.91 -5.02 -5.94
C SER A 227 -10.99 -3.53 -5.65
N ILE A 228 -12.03 -3.12 -4.92
CA ILE A 228 -12.24 -1.75 -4.45
C ILE A 228 -12.27 -1.74 -2.93
N SER A 229 -11.40 -0.97 -2.27
CA SER A 229 -11.56 -0.65 -0.83
C SER A 229 -12.29 0.66 -0.66
N VAL A 230 -13.25 0.67 0.26
CA VAL A 230 -14.02 1.86 0.66
C VAL A 230 -13.66 2.16 2.10
N VAL A 231 -13.06 3.32 2.34
CA VAL A 231 -12.54 3.71 3.66
C VAL A 231 -13.07 5.08 4.05
N PRO A 232 -13.38 5.35 5.33
CA PRO A 232 -13.78 6.68 5.75
C PRO A 232 -12.55 7.60 5.78
N VAL A 233 -12.78 8.91 5.67
CA VAL A 233 -11.71 9.89 5.78
C VAL A 233 -11.06 9.87 7.17
N GLY A 234 -9.75 9.60 7.21
CA GLY A 234 -8.92 9.74 8.40
C GLY A 234 -8.54 11.19 8.64
N LEU A 235 -9.06 11.79 9.73
CA LEU A 235 -8.71 13.16 10.13
C LEU A 235 -7.88 13.16 11.40
N THR A 236 -6.96 14.12 11.49
CA THR A 236 -6.28 14.45 12.73
C THR A 236 -6.95 15.65 13.41
N LYS A 237 -6.62 15.89 14.67
CA LYS A 237 -7.06 17.08 15.41
C LYS A 237 -6.60 18.42 14.80
N TYR A 238 -5.66 18.42 13.84
CA TYR A 238 -5.16 19.61 13.16
C TYR A 238 -5.72 19.81 11.74
N ASN A 239 -6.58 18.89 11.26
CA ASN A 239 -7.12 18.95 9.89
C ASN A 239 -7.93 20.22 9.59
N ASN A 240 -8.46 20.91 10.62
CA ASN A 240 -9.18 22.18 10.48
C ASN A 240 -8.35 23.31 9.84
N MET A 241 -7.03 23.12 9.68
CA MET A 241 -6.13 24.07 9.04
C MET A 241 -6.00 23.87 7.52
N MET A 242 -6.60 22.82 6.95
CA MET A 242 -6.55 22.54 5.52
C MET A 242 -7.63 23.32 4.76
N LYS A 243 -7.22 23.98 3.66
CA LYS A 243 -8.16 24.65 2.76
C LYS A 243 -8.86 23.61 1.88
N THR A 244 -10.19 23.55 1.94
CA THR A 244 -11.02 22.66 1.12
C THR A 244 -11.52 23.32 -0.18
N GLY A 245 -11.11 24.57 -0.46
CA GLY A 245 -11.60 25.32 -1.61
C GLY A 245 -13.11 25.52 -1.51
N ASP A 246 -13.83 25.14 -2.56
CA ASP A 246 -15.30 25.20 -2.61
C ASP A 246 -15.99 23.97 -1.98
N LEU A 247 -15.21 22.99 -1.50
CA LEU A 247 -15.76 21.81 -0.83
C LEU A 247 -16.11 22.13 0.63
N PRO A 248 -17.16 21.49 1.19
CA PRO A 248 -17.51 21.66 2.59
C PRO A 248 -16.36 21.25 3.52
N PRO A 249 -16.31 21.79 4.75
CA PRO A 249 -15.31 21.41 5.74
C PRO A 249 -15.33 19.90 6.01
N LEU A 250 -14.15 19.28 6.03
CA LEU A 250 -14.05 17.86 6.34
C LEU A 250 -14.40 17.59 7.80
N ARG A 251 -15.17 16.52 8.01
CA ARG A 251 -15.55 15.99 9.32
C ARG A 251 -15.55 14.47 9.26
N HIS A 252 -15.54 13.84 10.42
CA HIS A 252 -15.75 12.40 10.52
C HIS A 252 -17.21 12.04 10.19
N TYR A 253 -17.40 10.80 9.73
CA TYR A 253 -18.71 10.18 9.65
C TYR A 253 -19.31 10.02 11.05
N THR A 254 -20.60 10.32 11.18
CA THR A 254 -21.37 9.91 12.35
C THR A 254 -21.71 8.41 12.25
N ARG A 255 -22.12 7.80 13.37
CA ARG A 255 -22.57 6.40 13.37
C ARG A 255 -23.69 6.14 12.36
N GLN A 256 -24.70 7.01 12.33
CA GLN A 256 -25.86 6.87 11.44
C GLN A 256 -25.47 6.96 9.97
N GLU A 257 -24.57 7.87 9.62
CA GLU A 257 -24.08 7.98 8.25
C GLU A 257 -23.21 6.76 7.88
N ALA A 258 -22.37 6.28 8.80
CA ALA A 258 -21.58 5.07 8.59
C ALA A 258 -22.46 3.83 8.37
N GLU A 259 -23.54 3.67 9.15
CA GLU A 259 -24.54 2.61 8.95
C GLU A 259 -25.18 2.70 7.55
N ALA A 260 -25.50 3.92 7.09
CA ALA A 260 -26.03 4.13 5.75
C ALA A 260 -25.03 3.75 4.64
N ILE A 261 -23.74 4.08 4.81
CA ILE A 261 -22.68 3.68 3.87
C ILE A 261 -22.52 2.16 3.84
N ILE A 262 -22.51 1.50 5.00
CA ILE A 262 -22.43 0.03 5.07
C ILE A 262 -23.61 -0.59 4.32
N ALA A 263 -24.83 -0.12 4.57
CA ALA A 263 -26.02 -0.64 3.90
C ALA A 263 -25.97 -0.41 2.38
N GLN A 264 -25.53 0.76 1.93
CA GLN A 264 -25.34 1.08 0.52
C GLN A 264 -24.33 0.12 -0.15
N VAL A 265 -23.15 -0.03 0.44
CA VAL A 265 -22.10 -0.90 -0.11
C VAL A 265 -22.49 -2.37 -0.06
N GLN A 266 -23.21 -2.82 0.96
CA GLN A 266 -23.68 -4.21 1.07
C GLN A 266 -24.54 -4.64 -0.13
N LEU A 267 -25.34 -3.75 -0.71
CA LEU A 267 -26.12 -4.05 -1.92
C LEU A 267 -25.19 -4.38 -3.10
N HIS A 268 -24.11 -3.62 -3.27
CA HIS A 268 -23.09 -3.91 -4.27
C HIS A 268 -22.34 -5.22 -3.97
N GLN A 269 -21.96 -5.43 -2.72
CA GLN A 269 -21.26 -6.65 -2.29
C GLN A 269 -22.08 -7.91 -2.59
N GLN A 270 -23.39 -7.89 -2.29
CA GLN A 270 -24.28 -9.01 -2.58
C GLN A 270 -24.41 -9.28 -4.08
N ARG A 271 -24.54 -8.21 -4.88
CA ARG A 271 -24.61 -8.32 -6.35
C ARG A 271 -23.35 -8.96 -6.92
N PHE A 272 -22.18 -8.42 -6.57
CA PHE A 272 -20.90 -8.94 -7.10
C PHE A 272 -20.58 -10.35 -6.59
N ALA A 273 -20.86 -10.65 -5.32
CA ALA A 273 -20.69 -12.00 -4.79
C ALA A 273 -21.60 -13.03 -5.47
N ALA A 274 -22.78 -12.63 -5.95
CA ALA A 274 -23.67 -13.52 -6.69
C ALA A 274 -23.17 -13.78 -8.13
N GLU A 275 -22.42 -12.84 -8.71
CA GLU A 275 -21.86 -12.92 -10.06
C GLU A 275 -20.49 -13.63 -10.10
N ASP A 276 -19.74 -13.60 -8.99
CA ASP A 276 -18.42 -14.22 -8.86
C ASP A 276 -18.50 -15.72 -8.52
N PRO A 277 -17.82 -16.61 -9.27
CA PRO A 277 -17.85 -18.05 -9.00
C PRO A 277 -17.34 -18.47 -7.61
N ASN A 278 -16.51 -17.65 -6.97
CA ASN A 278 -15.96 -17.90 -5.64
C ASN A 278 -16.73 -17.15 -4.53
N GLY A 279 -17.75 -16.37 -4.90
CA GLY A 279 -18.56 -15.59 -3.96
C GLY A 279 -17.90 -14.31 -3.44
N TYR A 280 -16.87 -13.78 -4.11
CA TYR A 280 -16.16 -12.59 -3.62
C TYR A 280 -16.92 -11.29 -3.94
N PRO A 281 -16.99 -10.34 -2.99
CA PRO A 281 -17.87 -9.18 -3.09
C PRO A 281 -17.33 -8.05 -3.97
N PHE A 282 -16.10 -8.15 -4.50
CA PHE A 282 -15.36 -7.14 -5.28
C PHE A 282 -15.07 -5.80 -4.57
N VAL A 283 -16.01 -5.30 -3.76
CA VAL A 283 -15.95 -4.09 -2.95
C VAL A 283 -15.82 -4.47 -1.48
N TYR A 284 -14.88 -3.85 -0.77
CA TYR A 284 -14.56 -4.15 0.61
C TYR A 284 -14.58 -2.89 1.45
N LEU A 285 -15.30 -2.92 2.57
CA LEU A 285 -15.26 -1.86 3.58
C LEU A 285 -14.03 -2.08 4.48
N SER A 286 -13.30 -1.01 4.80
CA SER A 286 -12.27 -1.10 5.85
C SER A 286 -12.87 -1.40 7.22
N ASP A 287 -12.01 -1.91 8.11
CA ASP A 287 -12.34 -2.25 9.49
C ASP A 287 -12.92 -1.05 10.27
N GLU A 288 -12.51 0.17 9.91
CA GLU A 288 -12.95 1.41 10.56
C GLU A 288 -14.47 1.61 10.51
N TRP A 289 -15.14 1.19 9.43
CA TRP A 289 -16.60 1.26 9.34
C TRP A 289 -17.28 0.41 10.43
N TYR A 290 -16.75 -0.78 10.68
CA TYR A 290 -17.28 -1.68 11.71
C TYR A 290 -16.96 -1.17 13.12
N TYR A 291 -15.80 -0.53 13.32
CA TYR A 291 -15.50 0.15 14.58
C TYR A 291 -16.45 1.33 14.87
N ILE A 292 -16.74 2.17 13.85
CA ILE A 292 -17.65 3.33 14.01
C ILE A 292 -19.08 2.87 14.33
N THR A 293 -19.55 1.82 13.64
CA THR A 293 -20.92 1.32 13.78
C THR A 293 -21.10 0.35 14.94
N GLY A 294 -20.03 -0.33 15.38
CA GLY A 294 -20.09 -1.43 16.34
C GLY A 294 -20.69 -2.71 15.76
N TYR A 295 -20.77 -2.83 14.43
CA TYR A 295 -21.20 -4.05 13.77
C TYR A 295 -20.10 -5.11 13.87
N GLU A 296 -20.50 -6.39 13.76
CA GLU A 296 -19.53 -7.48 13.70
C GLU A 296 -18.72 -7.41 12.39
N PHE A 297 -17.43 -7.71 12.49
CA PHE A 297 -16.56 -7.84 11.33
C PHE A 297 -17.01 -9.04 10.47
N PRO A 298 -17.04 -8.90 9.12
CA PRO A 298 -17.29 -10.03 8.21
C PRO A 298 -16.42 -11.26 8.52
N PRO A 299 -16.89 -12.48 8.19
CA PRO A 299 -16.11 -13.70 8.40
C PRO A 299 -14.87 -13.72 7.50
N ALA A 300 -13.86 -14.54 7.83
CA ALA A 300 -12.61 -14.62 7.07
C ALA A 300 -12.81 -14.90 5.56
N GLN A 301 -13.79 -15.73 5.22
CA GLN A 301 -14.16 -16.06 3.84
C GLN A 301 -14.51 -14.83 2.99
N HIS A 302 -15.08 -13.79 3.62
CA HIS A 302 -15.40 -12.54 2.94
C HIS A 302 -14.18 -11.91 2.29
N TYR A 303 -13.00 -12.01 2.91
CA TYR A 303 -11.78 -11.31 2.50
C TYR A 303 -10.89 -12.10 1.54
N GLY A 304 -11.22 -13.37 1.25
CA GLY A 304 -10.41 -14.23 0.38
C GLY A 304 -8.94 -14.30 0.81
N SER A 305 -8.04 -13.87 -0.07
CA SER A 305 -6.59 -13.81 0.16
C SER A 305 -6.12 -12.57 0.93
N TYR A 306 -7.03 -11.72 1.42
CA TYR A 306 -6.70 -10.50 2.15
C TYR A 306 -5.86 -9.49 1.34
N SER A 307 -6.15 -9.33 0.05
CA SER A 307 -5.33 -8.54 -0.89
C SER A 307 -5.13 -7.06 -0.50
N GLN A 308 -5.94 -6.52 0.40
CA GLN A 308 -5.83 -5.13 0.89
C GLN A 308 -5.63 -5.03 2.42
N ILE A 309 -5.08 -6.07 3.05
CA ILE A 309 -4.88 -6.09 4.51
C ILE A 309 -4.02 -4.95 5.03
N GLU A 310 -2.93 -4.60 4.33
CA GLU A 310 -2.03 -3.49 4.68
C GLU A 310 -2.74 -2.12 4.68
N ASN A 311 -3.94 -2.05 4.09
CA ASN A 311 -4.74 -0.85 3.96
C ASN A 311 -6.01 -0.86 4.82
N GLY A 312 -6.01 -1.67 5.89
CA GLY A 312 -7.08 -1.66 6.88
C GLY A 312 -8.32 -2.45 6.50
N VAL A 313 -8.24 -3.35 5.51
CA VAL A 313 -9.36 -4.21 5.10
C VAL A 313 -9.13 -5.63 5.62
N GLY A 314 -9.87 -6.01 6.67
CA GLY A 314 -9.84 -7.36 7.24
C GLY A 314 -8.71 -7.61 8.23
N MET A 315 -7.92 -6.60 8.61
CA MET A 315 -6.83 -6.74 9.59
C MET A 315 -7.32 -7.29 10.93
N THR A 316 -8.47 -6.79 11.39
CA THR A 316 -9.08 -7.14 12.67
C THR A 316 -9.61 -8.56 12.63
N ARG A 317 -10.32 -8.93 11.56
CA ARG A 317 -10.75 -10.32 11.35
C ARG A 317 -9.55 -11.25 11.31
N PHE A 318 -8.50 -10.89 10.56
CA PHE A 318 -7.27 -11.69 10.49
C PHE A 318 -6.64 -11.88 11.87
N LEU A 319 -6.51 -10.83 12.67
CA LEU A 319 -6.00 -10.91 14.05
C LEU A 319 -6.85 -11.85 14.92
N ILE A 320 -8.18 -11.75 14.86
CA ILE A 320 -9.11 -12.60 15.61
C ILE A 320 -8.90 -14.08 15.22
N GLU A 321 -8.79 -14.39 13.94
CA GLU A 321 -8.56 -15.77 13.47
C GLU A 321 -7.19 -16.30 13.92
N GLN A 322 -6.13 -15.50 13.79
CA GLN A 322 -4.79 -15.86 14.24
C GLN A 322 -4.76 -16.13 15.75
N TRP A 323 -5.46 -15.30 16.54
CA TRP A 323 -5.61 -15.50 17.98
C TRP A 323 -6.36 -16.80 18.30
N ASN A 324 -7.51 -17.03 17.66
CA ASN A 324 -8.32 -18.23 17.85
C ASN A 324 -7.55 -19.52 17.53
N HIS A 325 -6.69 -19.48 16.50
CA HIS A 325 -5.79 -20.58 16.17
C HIS A 325 -4.68 -20.77 17.22
N SER A 326 -4.00 -19.67 17.56
CA SER A 326 -2.85 -19.69 18.48
C SER A 326 -3.24 -20.08 19.90
N LYS A 327 -4.39 -19.60 20.38
CA LYS A 327 -4.90 -19.87 21.74
C LYS A 327 -5.05 -21.35 22.04
N ARG A 328 -5.38 -22.18 21.04
CA ARG A 328 -5.51 -23.64 21.19
C ARG A 328 -4.18 -24.34 21.51
N ARG A 329 -3.05 -23.71 21.19
CA ARG A 329 -1.70 -24.22 21.40
C ARG A 329 -1.02 -23.61 22.62
N LEU A 330 -1.64 -22.62 23.26
CA LEU A 330 -1.07 -21.97 24.43
C LEU A 330 -1.13 -22.92 25.64
N PRO A 331 -0.08 -22.95 26.48
CA PRO A 331 -0.15 -23.67 27.74
C PRO A 331 -1.23 -23.06 28.64
N ALA A 332 -1.87 -23.88 29.46
CA ALA A 332 -2.90 -23.42 30.40
C ALA A 332 -2.36 -22.37 31.39
N ALA A 333 -1.07 -22.42 31.70
CA ALA A 333 -0.36 -21.43 32.50
C ALA A 333 1.11 -21.34 32.09
N MET A 334 1.72 -20.17 32.30
CA MET A 334 3.16 -19.99 32.17
C MET A 334 3.87 -20.57 33.41
N PRO A 335 5.05 -21.21 33.27
CA PRO A 335 5.81 -21.72 34.41
C PRO A 335 6.17 -20.66 35.46
N GLN A 336 6.34 -19.41 35.04
CA GLN A 336 6.58 -18.27 35.91
C GLN A 336 5.70 -17.09 35.48
N PRO A 337 5.09 -16.36 36.42
CA PRO A 337 4.35 -15.13 36.12
C PRO A 337 5.23 -14.12 35.39
N ARG A 338 4.69 -13.53 34.31
CA ARG A 338 5.34 -12.44 33.57
C ARG A 338 4.47 -11.20 33.58
N ARG A 339 5.10 -10.04 33.72
CA ARG A 339 4.45 -8.75 33.49
C ARG A 339 4.66 -8.37 32.03
N VAL A 340 3.56 -8.23 31.29
CA VAL A 340 3.57 -7.85 29.88
C VAL A 340 2.84 -6.52 29.74
N THR A 341 3.37 -5.63 28.92
CA THR A 341 2.70 -4.39 28.52
C THR A 341 2.29 -4.54 27.06
N LEU A 342 1.00 -4.40 26.79
CA LEU A 342 0.45 -4.39 25.43
C LEU A 342 0.10 -2.96 25.05
N VAL A 343 0.55 -2.52 23.88
CA VAL A 343 0.30 -1.17 23.35
C VAL A 343 -0.58 -1.31 22.13
N THR A 344 -1.70 -0.59 22.10
CA THR A 344 -2.66 -0.60 21.00
C THR A 344 -3.22 0.81 20.74
N SER A 345 -3.84 0.99 19.57
CA SER A 345 -4.60 2.21 19.28
C SER A 345 -5.90 2.24 20.09
N VAL A 346 -6.46 3.43 20.30
CA VAL A 346 -7.76 3.56 20.98
C VAL A 346 -8.87 2.83 20.22
N MET A 347 -8.80 2.82 18.88
CA MET A 347 -9.81 2.16 18.03
C MET A 347 -9.77 0.64 18.17
N ALA A 348 -8.59 0.03 18.24
CA ALA A 348 -8.45 -1.42 18.37
C ALA A 348 -8.65 -1.94 19.81
N ARG A 349 -8.78 -1.03 20.79
CA ARG A 349 -8.99 -1.38 22.20
C ARG A 349 -10.09 -2.43 22.43
N PRO A 350 -11.30 -2.34 21.83
CA PRO A 350 -12.38 -3.30 22.10
C PRO A 350 -12.11 -4.73 21.62
N VAL A 351 -11.11 -4.94 20.77
CA VAL A 351 -10.72 -6.27 20.25
C VAL A 351 -9.52 -6.83 21.03
N ILE A 352 -8.71 -5.94 21.60
CA ILE A 352 -7.48 -6.28 22.31
C ILE A 352 -7.71 -6.55 23.80
N GLU A 353 -8.63 -5.80 24.44
CA GLU A 353 -9.08 -6.03 25.82
C GLU A 353 -10.14 -7.12 25.89
#